data_AF-A0A8J2WWY8-F1
#
_entry.id   AF-A0A8J2WWY8-F1
#
_cell.length_a   1.000
_cell.length_b   1.000
_cell.length_c   1.000
_cell.angle_alpha   90.00
_cell.angle_beta   90.00
_cell.angle_gamma   90.00
#
_symmetry.space_group_name_H-M   'P 1'
#
loop_
_entity.id
_entity.type
_entity.pdbx_description
1 polymer ?
#
loop_
_entity_poly.entity_id
_entity_poly.type
_entity_poly.pdbx_seq_one_letter_code
_entity_poly.pdbx_strand_id
1 'polypeptide(L)'
;MSELTAAVERLSTSDGLVVVLDLDATVWLPEVYTLRAPRGAADGWTPTLGTDVRVLPGAAAVLKLLAARPDTQVAVASRSAKPEWSKALLAKVPDLAAAAVHIYPGDKRTHLRRIAKGLGCAFSRMVLFDDARDGKHGNCVAAAALGVLAVHCPQGLNEERWRAGLAAFEKGVRGKVIDAPGGPSSKPTVTLPAVSLAMPFAALLLNGFKTLETRNNELFAPYEGRRVVVRVGMKDWDNASWKLWHPAGAADLRPGFRRGDAAGVVDVGETRRLASFDDAAPRACACVEDCGTFGTVVSNARWFPRPWRVRGFPGVVDLAVPADLVGGAAAAAARAAGPPAIDAAAAPAKKTGNRRQRRTRLQSGPGAAA
;
A
#
# COMPACT_ATOMS: atom_id res chain seq x y z
N MET A 1 18.65 -21.18 7.33
CA MET A 1 17.56 -21.48 6.37
C MET A 1 17.23 -22.97 6.28
N SER A 2 18.06 -23.91 6.73
CA SER A 2 17.78 -25.36 6.64
C SER A 2 16.84 -25.89 7.74
N GLU A 3 17.00 -25.46 8.99
CA GLU A 3 16.19 -26.01 10.11
C GLU A 3 14.72 -25.59 10.09
N LEU A 4 14.41 -24.34 9.68
CA LEU A 4 13.03 -23.85 9.61
C LEU A 4 12.25 -24.47 8.45
N THR A 5 12.93 -24.75 7.33
CA THR A 5 12.36 -25.45 6.18
C THR A 5 12.03 -26.90 6.55
N ALA A 6 12.96 -27.56 7.26
CA ALA A 6 12.77 -28.91 7.78
C ALA A 6 11.74 -29.01 8.93
N ALA A 7 11.47 -27.93 9.67
CA ALA A 7 10.41 -27.86 10.69
C ALA A 7 9.02 -27.72 10.05
N VAL A 8 8.89 -26.82 9.06
CA VAL A 8 7.67 -26.62 8.27
C VAL A 8 7.30 -27.88 7.46
N GLU A 9 8.29 -28.66 7.00
CA GLU A 9 8.09 -29.99 6.41
C GLU A 9 7.68 -31.04 7.45
N ARG A 10 8.23 -31.02 8.67
CA ARG A 10 7.95 -32.01 9.74
C ARG A 10 6.57 -31.91 10.40
N LEU A 11 5.86 -30.80 10.26
CA LEU A 11 4.47 -30.67 10.72
C LEU A 11 3.49 -31.70 10.14
N SER A 12 3.91 -32.48 9.12
CA SER A 12 3.02 -33.33 8.34
C SER A 12 2.65 -34.67 9.00
N THR A 13 3.28 -35.13 10.09
CA THR A 13 3.13 -36.55 10.46
C THR A 13 2.51 -36.90 11.81
N SER A 14 2.35 -35.99 12.79
CA SER A 14 1.92 -36.39 14.15
C SER A 14 0.55 -35.84 14.61
N ASP A 15 0.21 -34.60 14.29
CA ASP A 15 -0.92 -33.89 14.93
C ASP A 15 -2.16 -33.69 14.03
N GLY A 16 -2.10 -34.12 12.76
CA GLY A 16 -3.15 -33.95 11.74
C GLY A 16 -3.81 -32.56 11.75
N LEU A 17 -3.01 -31.56 11.41
CA LEU A 17 -3.41 -30.16 11.26
C LEU A 17 -4.59 -30.00 10.29
N VAL A 18 -5.53 -29.12 10.65
CA VAL A 18 -6.62 -28.65 9.77
C VAL A 18 -6.42 -27.18 9.47
N VAL A 19 -6.22 -26.83 8.20
CA VAL A 19 -6.11 -25.45 7.73
C VAL A 19 -7.48 -24.96 7.32
N VAL A 20 -7.97 -23.89 7.94
CA VAL A 20 -9.26 -23.28 7.63
C VAL A 20 -9.03 -21.95 6.94
N LEU A 21 -9.64 -21.76 5.77
CA LEU A 21 -9.54 -20.53 4.98
C LEU A 21 -10.88 -19.79 4.97
N ASP A 22 -10.86 -18.48 5.26
CA ASP A 22 -11.88 -17.57 4.76
C ASP A 22 -11.68 -17.31 3.24
N LEU A 23 -12.58 -16.56 2.60
CA LEU A 23 -12.61 -16.34 1.15
C LEU A 23 -12.44 -14.87 0.79
N ASP A 24 -13.42 -14.04 1.14
CA ASP A 24 -13.45 -12.62 0.78
C ASP A 24 -12.32 -11.90 1.52
N ALA A 25 -11.54 -11.07 0.80
CA ALA A 25 -10.36 -10.37 1.32
C ALA A 25 -9.24 -11.26 1.92
N THR A 26 -9.42 -12.58 1.94
CA THR A 26 -8.44 -13.58 2.40
C THR A 26 -7.84 -14.35 1.22
N VAL A 27 -8.67 -15.01 0.41
CA VAL A 27 -8.22 -15.80 -0.77
C VAL A 27 -8.31 -14.98 -2.05
N TRP A 28 -9.33 -14.13 -2.18
CA TRP A 28 -9.57 -13.36 -3.40
C TRP A 28 -10.05 -11.94 -3.16
N LEU A 29 -9.96 -11.13 -4.22
CA LEU A 29 -10.59 -9.81 -4.32
C LEU A 29 -11.22 -9.60 -5.70
N PRO A 30 -12.19 -8.69 -5.83
CA PRO A 30 -12.92 -8.02 -4.74
C PRO A 30 -13.83 -9.01 -3.97
N GLU A 31 -14.36 -8.58 -2.83
CA GLU A 31 -15.27 -9.37 -2.00
C GLU A 31 -16.60 -9.62 -2.75
N VAL A 32 -17.09 -10.86 -2.77
CA VAL A 32 -18.18 -11.29 -3.66
C VAL A 32 -19.50 -10.52 -3.41
N TYR A 33 -19.75 -10.10 -2.17
CA TYR A 33 -20.95 -9.33 -1.86
C TYR A 33 -20.96 -7.92 -2.49
N THR A 34 -19.78 -7.37 -2.80
CA THR A 34 -19.65 -6.04 -3.42
C THR A 34 -19.97 -6.05 -4.90
N LEU A 35 -19.84 -7.22 -5.54
CA LEU A 35 -20.12 -7.39 -6.97
C LEU A 35 -21.57 -7.05 -7.34
N ARG A 36 -21.76 -6.57 -8.55
CA ARG A 36 -23.05 -6.31 -9.20
C ARG A 36 -22.97 -6.81 -10.64
N ALA A 37 -24.10 -7.26 -11.18
CA ALA A 37 -24.15 -7.61 -12.60
C ALA A 37 -23.78 -6.38 -13.45
N PRO A 38 -22.91 -6.53 -14.46
CA PRO A 38 -22.58 -5.43 -15.36
C PRO A 38 -23.82 -5.01 -16.16
N ARG A 39 -23.82 -3.75 -16.63
CA ARG A 39 -24.93 -3.23 -17.44
C ARG A 39 -25.05 -4.04 -18.73
N GLY A 40 -26.26 -4.53 -19.02
CA GLY A 40 -26.52 -5.38 -20.19
C GLY A 40 -26.12 -6.84 -20.01
N ALA A 41 -25.79 -7.28 -18.80
CA ALA A 41 -25.62 -8.70 -18.52
C ALA A 41 -26.92 -9.47 -18.77
N ALA A 42 -26.78 -10.72 -19.21
CA ALA A 42 -27.90 -11.64 -19.34
C ALA A 42 -28.57 -11.90 -17.98
N ASP A 43 -29.85 -12.27 -18.01
CA ASP A 43 -30.56 -12.75 -16.83
C ASP A 43 -29.81 -13.93 -16.21
N GLY A 44 -29.64 -13.89 -14.89
CA GLY A 44 -28.89 -14.93 -14.16
C GLY A 44 -27.37 -14.80 -14.23
N TRP A 45 -26.82 -13.63 -14.60
CA TRP A 45 -25.38 -13.39 -14.56
C TRP A 45 -24.73 -13.82 -13.24
N THR A 46 -23.57 -14.47 -13.35
CA THR A 46 -22.72 -14.88 -12.22
C THR A 46 -21.27 -14.45 -12.45
N PRO A 47 -20.53 -14.14 -11.37
CA PRO A 47 -19.15 -13.69 -11.49
C PRO A 47 -18.22 -14.81 -11.94
N THR A 48 -17.18 -14.43 -12.69
CA THR A 48 -16.17 -15.35 -13.22
C THR A 48 -14.81 -15.12 -12.55
N LEU A 49 -14.21 -16.22 -12.05
CA LEU A 49 -12.85 -16.20 -11.52
C LEU A 49 -11.85 -15.89 -12.64
N GLY A 50 -10.87 -15.03 -12.37
CA GLY A 50 -9.92 -14.50 -13.34
C GLY A 50 -10.37 -13.23 -14.05
N THR A 51 -11.68 -12.94 -14.07
CA THR A 51 -12.25 -11.74 -14.69
C THR A 51 -12.80 -10.79 -13.64
N ASP A 52 -13.86 -11.18 -12.95
CA ASP A 52 -14.58 -10.36 -11.96
C ASP A 52 -13.99 -10.50 -10.56
N VAL A 53 -13.43 -11.67 -10.26
CA VAL A 53 -12.78 -12.02 -8.98
C VAL A 53 -11.44 -12.66 -9.27
N ARG A 54 -10.39 -12.26 -8.55
CA ARG A 54 -9.04 -12.79 -8.74
C ARG A 54 -8.49 -13.32 -7.41
N VAL A 55 -7.95 -14.53 -7.45
CA VAL A 55 -7.18 -15.09 -6.33
C VAL A 55 -5.99 -14.17 -6.07
N LEU A 56 -5.77 -13.83 -4.81
CA LEU A 56 -4.63 -13.01 -4.41
C LEU A 56 -3.33 -13.77 -4.70
N PRO A 57 -2.29 -13.14 -5.25
CA PRO A 57 -1.04 -13.83 -5.56
C PRO A 57 -0.43 -14.56 -4.35
N GLY A 58 -0.53 -13.97 -3.15
CA GLY A 58 -0.08 -14.61 -1.91
C GLY A 58 -0.91 -15.84 -1.54
N ALA A 59 -2.23 -15.78 -1.74
CA ALA A 59 -3.11 -16.93 -1.51
C ALA A 59 -2.80 -18.04 -2.51
N ALA A 60 -2.62 -17.72 -3.80
CA ALA A 60 -2.24 -18.69 -4.83
C ALA A 60 -0.91 -19.41 -4.51
N ALA A 61 0.09 -18.68 -3.98
CA ALA A 61 1.34 -19.28 -3.53
C ALA A 61 1.12 -20.27 -2.36
N VAL A 62 0.30 -19.89 -1.38
CA VAL A 62 -0.01 -20.77 -0.23
C VAL A 62 -0.84 -21.98 -0.65
N LEU A 63 -1.79 -21.83 -1.58
CA LEU A 63 -2.56 -22.95 -2.11
C LEU A 63 -1.68 -23.98 -2.81
N LYS A 64 -0.67 -23.54 -3.58
CA LYS A 64 0.34 -24.46 -4.15
C LYS A 64 1.12 -25.22 -3.08
N LEU A 65 1.50 -24.53 -2.00
CA LEU A 65 2.17 -25.18 -0.85
C LEU A 65 1.25 -26.19 -0.15
N LEU A 66 -0.05 -25.89 -0.04
CA LEU A 66 -1.06 -26.80 0.52
C LEU A 66 -1.30 -28.01 -0.37
N ALA A 67 -1.39 -27.83 -1.69
CA ALA A 67 -1.57 -28.91 -2.65
C ALA A 67 -0.41 -29.93 -2.63
N ALA A 68 0.80 -29.48 -2.30
CA ALA A 68 1.96 -30.34 -2.10
C ALA A 68 1.96 -31.09 -0.75
N ARG A 69 0.92 -30.94 0.08
CA ARG A 69 0.84 -31.51 1.45
C ARG A 69 -0.41 -32.39 1.60
N PRO A 70 -0.39 -33.65 1.11
CA PRO A 70 -1.56 -34.52 1.13
C PRO A 70 -2.09 -34.84 2.54
N ASP A 71 -1.24 -34.76 3.57
CA ASP A 71 -1.61 -35.02 4.96
C ASP A 71 -2.31 -33.83 5.65
N THR A 72 -2.35 -32.67 5.00
CA THR A 72 -2.98 -31.46 5.55
C THR A 72 -4.40 -31.33 5.04
N GLN A 73 -5.40 -31.45 5.94
CA GLN A 73 -6.78 -31.22 5.57
C GLN A 73 -7.05 -29.72 5.45
N VAL A 74 -7.59 -29.29 4.30
CA VAL A 74 -8.02 -27.91 4.08
C VAL A 74 -9.53 -27.81 4.22
N ALA A 75 -10.03 -26.78 4.89
CA ALA A 75 -11.44 -26.47 5.00
C ALA A 75 -11.71 -25.00 4.67
N VAL A 76 -12.94 -24.70 4.24
CA VAL A 76 -13.40 -23.34 3.93
C VAL A 76 -14.50 -22.94 4.89
N ALA A 77 -14.36 -21.76 5.49
CA ALA A 77 -15.35 -21.16 6.37
C ALA A 77 -15.59 -19.71 5.95
N SER A 78 -16.66 -19.43 5.20
CA SER A 78 -16.97 -18.07 4.72
C SER A 78 -18.37 -17.62 5.12
N ARG A 79 -18.46 -16.35 5.52
CA ARG A 79 -19.73 -15.69 5.90
C ARG A 79 -20.43 -15.00 4.72
N SER A 80 -20.05 -15.34 3.48
CA SER A 80 -20.55 -14.67 2.27
C SER A 80 -22.08 -14.56 2.25
N ALA A 81 -22.56 -13.35 1.92
CA ALA A 81 -23.97 -13.07 1.66
C ALA A 81 -24.44 -13.60 0.31
N LYS A 82 -23.54 -14.15 -0.52
CA LYS A 82 -23.83 -14.73 -1.84
C LYS A 82 -23.24 -16.14 -1.94
N PRO A 83 -23.78 -17.11 -1.18
CA PRO A 83 -23.17 -18.43 -1.05
C PRO A 83 -23.04 -19.16 -2.38
N GLU A 84 -24.02 -19.07 -3.28
CA GLU A 84 -23.98 -19.75 -4.57
C GLU A 84 -22.90 -19.19 -5.50
N TRP A 85 -22.70 -17.87 -5.53
CA TRP A 85 -21.60 -17.25 -6.30
C TRP A 85 -20.25 -17.64 -5.72
N SER A 86 -20.10 -17.60 -4.39
CA SER A 86 -18.85 -17.97 -3.72
C SER A 86 -18.51 -19.45 -3.94
N LYS A 87 -19.49 -20.37 -3.93
CA LYS A 87 -19.28 -21.79 -4.25
C LYS A 87 -18.84 -21.98 -5.71
N ALA A 88 -19.50 -21.31 -6.66
CA ALA A 88 -19.17 -21.40 -8.08
C ALA A 88 -17.77 -20.86 -8.39
N LEU A 89 -17.34 -19.78 -7.72
CA LEU A 89 -15.98 -19.25 -7.80
C LEU A 89 -14.96 -20.20 -7.15
N LEU A 90 -15.28 -20.72 -5.96
CA LEU A 90 -14.41 -21.64 -5.21
C LEU A 90 -14.06 -22.88 -6.03
N ALA A 91 -15.05 -23.47 -6.72
CA ALA A 91 -14.85 -24.64 -7.57
C ALA A 91 -13.83 -24.44 -8.71
N LYS A 92 -13.51 -23.18 -9.03
CA LYS A 92 -12.55 -22.80 -10.08
C LYS A 92 -11.21 -22.33 -9.52
N VAL A 93 -11.03 -22.28 -8.20
CA VAL A 93 -9.76 -21.87 -7.58
C VAL A 93 -8.73 -22.99 -7.80
N PRO A 94 -7.60 -22.71 -8.45
CA PRO A 94 -6.56 -23.72 -8.66
C PRO A 94 -5.91 -24.11 -7.34
N ASP A 95 -5.43 -25.36 -7.27
CA ASP A 95 -4.65 -25.89 -6.15
C ASP A 95 -5.40 -25.94 -4.80
N LEU A 96 -6.73 -25.73 -4.79
CA LEU A 96 -7.56 -25.80 -3.59
C LEU A 96 -8.45 -27.04 -3.59
N ALA A 97 -8.03 -28.06 -2.84
CA ALA A 97 -8.82 -29.24 -2.54
C ALA A 97 -9.33 -29.18 -1.08
N ALA A 98 -10.56 -28.71 -0.88
CA ALA A 98 -11.14 -28.57 0.46
C ALA A 98 -11.91 -29.84 0.89
N ALA A 99 -11.52 -30.41 2.03
CA ALA A 99 -12.19 -31.55 2.67
C ALA A 99 -13.54 -31.18 3.31
N ALA A 100 -13.72 -29.90 3.68
CA ALA A 100 -14.99 -29.37 4.19
C ALA A 100 -15.23 -27.94 3.70
N VAL A 101 -16.44 -27.64 3.24
CA VAL A 101 -16.81 -26.31 2.73
C VAL A 101 -18.08 -25.83 3.41
N HIS A 102 -17.97 -24.74 4.17
CA HIS A 102 -19.11 -24.08 4.81
C HIS A 102 -19.14 -22.60 4.40
N ILE A 103 -20.07 -22.26 3.51
CA ILE A 103 -20.27 -20.91 2.98
C ILE A 103 -21.73 -20.52 3.17
N TYR A 104 -22.01 -19.64 4.13
CA TYR A 104 -23.35 -19.08 4.37
C TYR A 104 -23.27 -17.90 5.36
N PRO A 105 -24.26 -16.99 5.37
CA PRO A 105 -24.31 -15.93 6.38
C PRO A 105 -24.40 -16.49 7.80
N GLY A 106 -23.71 -15.89 8.76
CA GLY A 106 -23.82 -16.26 10.17
C GLY A 106 -22.55 -16.02 10.96
N ASP A 107 -22.46 -16.62 12.14
CA ASP A 107 -21.29 -16.54 13.02
C ASP A 107 -20.21 -17.57 12.62
N LYS A 108 -18.94 -17.15 12.56
CA LYS A 108 -17.79 -18.00 12.20
C LYS A 108 -17.67 -19.23 13.12
N ARG A 109 -18.07 -19.12 14.38
CA ARG A 109 -18.07 -20.24 15.36
C ARG A 109 -18.95 -21.40 14.91
N THR A 110 -20.07 -21.13 14.25
CA THR A 110 -20.95 -22.19 13.72
C THR A 110 -20.31 -22.92 12.56
N HIS A 111 -19.57 -22.21 11.70
CA HIS A 111 -18.81 -22.82 10.60
C HIS A 111 -17.73 -23.75 11.16
N LEU A 112 -16.92 -23.25 12.10
CA LEU A 112 -15.84 -24.02 12.73
C LEU A 112 -16.36 -25.25 13.48
N ARG A 113 -17.50 -25.15 14.19
CA ARG A 113 -18.16 -26.32 14.81
C ARG A 113 -18.55 -27.39 13.79
N ARG A 114 -19.07 -26.99 12.62
CA ARG A 114 -19.45 -27.94 11.57
C ARG A 114 -18.22 -28.59 10.92
N ILE A 115 -17.15 -27.81 10.71
CA ILE A 115 -15.85 -28.34 10.23
C ILE A 115 -15.30 -29.35 11.24
N ALA A 116 -15.24 -28.98 12.53
CA ALA A 116 -14.73 -29.85 13.59
C ALA A 116 -15.50 -31.17 13.66
N LYS A 117 -16.83 -31.10 13.60
CA LYS A 117 -17.70 -32.28 13.58
C LYS A 117 -17.51 -33.12 12.31
N GLY A 118 -17.47 -32.49 11.14
CA GLY A 118 -17.36 -33.18 9.85
C GLY A 118 -16.01 -33.85 9.64
N LEU A 119 -14.92 -33.24 10.12
CA LEU A 119 -13.56 -33.78 10.01
C LEU A 119 -13.12 -34.57 11.25
N GLY A 120 -13.96 -34.69 12.28
CA GLY A 120 -13.62 -35.40 13.51
C GLY A 120 -12.39 -34.83 14.24
N CYS A 121 -12.21 -33.51 14.25
CA CYS A 121 -11.02 -32.86 14.81
C CYS A 121 -11.35 -31.88 15.94
N ALA A 122 -10.41 -31.72 16.87
CA ALA A 122 -10.49 -30.73 17.94
C ALA A 122 -10.17 -29.31 17.41
N PHE A 123 -10.71 -28.27 18.03
CA PHE A 123 -10.38 -26.88 17.67
C PHE A 123 -8.90 -26.56 17.81
N SER A 124 -8.22 -27.17 18.79
CA SER A 124 -6.77 -27.06 18.97
C SER A 124 -5.97 -27.67 17.81
N ARG A 125 -6.59 -28.38 16.87
CA ARG A 125 -5.92 -28.86 15.65
C ARG A 125 -6.12 -27.93 14.46
N MET A 126 -6.86 -26.83 14.63
CA MET A 126 -7.19 -25.91 13.55
C MET A 126 -6.31 -24.66 13.54
N VAL A 127 -5.95 -24.23 12.34
CA VAL A 127 -5.39 -22.89 12.06
C VAL A 127 -6.31 -22.17 11.08
N LEU A 128 -6.92 -21.07 11.50
CA LEU A 128 -7.77 -20.22 10.66
C LEU A 128 -6.95 -19.07 10.06
N PHE A 129 -7.08 -18.84 8.76
CA PHE A 129 -6.62 -17.61 8.09
C PHE A 129 -7.83 -16.77 7.67
N ASP A 130 -7.92 -15.53 8.16
CA ASP A 130 -9.09 -14.66 7.98
C ASP A 130 -8.69 -13.17 8.10
N ASP A 131 -9.25 -12.29 7.28
CA ASP A 131 -8.97 -10.85 7.30
C ASP A 131 -9.75 -10.12 8.41
N ALA A 132 -10.91 -10.63 8.82
CA ALA A 132 -11.75 -9.98 9.81
C ALA A 132 -11.30 -10.33 11.23
N ARG A 133 -10.47 -9.47 11.82
CA ARG A 133 -9.90 -9.70 13.16
C ARG A 133 -10.95 -9.77 14.29
N ASP A 134 -11.62 -8.66 14.54
CA ASP A 134 -12.44 -8.39 15.74
C ASP A 134 -13.69 -7.52 15.43
N GLY A 135 -14.42 -7.14 16.47
CA GLY A 135 -15.66 -6.36 16.34
C GLY A 135 -16.89 -7.17 15.91
N LYS A 136 -17.95 -6.48 15.47
CA LYS A 136 -19.26 -7.08 15.11
C LYS A 136 -19.15 -8.18 14.04
N HIS A 137 -18.20 -8.03 13.13
CA HIS A 137 -17.94 -8.98 12.04
C HIS A 137 -16.62 -9.73 12.22
N GLY A 138 -15.96 -9.60 13.37
CA GLY A 138 -14.69 -10.26 13.66
C GLY A 138 -14.81 -11.78 13.69
N ASN A 139 -13.97 -12.43 12.90
CA ASN A 139 -13.89 -13.87 12.76
C ASN A 139 -12.71 -14.44 13.57
N CYS A 140 -11.55 -13.78 13.58
CA CYS A 140 -10.36 -14.29 14.26
C CYS A 140 -10.57 -14.43 15.77
N VAL A 141 -11.06 -13.37 16.43
CA VAL A 141 -11.35 -13.41 17.88
C VAL A 141 -12.43 -14.46 18.21
N ALA A 142 -13.44 -14.58 17.36
CA ALA A 142 -14.50 -15.57 17.52
C ALA A 142 -13.99 -17.02 17.40
N ALA A 143 -13.05 -17.25 16.47
CA ALA A 143 -12.38 -18.54 16.31
C ALA A 143 -11.43 -18.85 17.47
N ALA A 144 -10.64 -17.87 17.90
CA ALA A 144 -9.72 -17.98 19.03
C ALA A 144 -10.46 -18.38 20.33
N ALA A 145 -11.65 -17.83 20.56
CA ALA A 145 -12.50 -18.20 21.69
C ALA A 145 -12.93 -19.68 21.71
N LEU A 146 -12.86 -20.40 20.59
CA LEU A 146 -13.11 -21.85 20.52
C LEU A 146 -11.85 -22.70 20.77
N GLY A 147 -10.67 -22.10 20.84
CA GLY A 147 -9.39 -22.82 20.92
C GLY A 147 -8.66 -22.95 19.58
N VAL A 148 -9.21 -22.40 18.49
CA VAL A 148 -8.55 -22.34 17.17
C VAL A 148 -7.40 -21.33 17.21
N LEU A 149 -6.26 -21.63 16.59
CA LEU A 149 -5.25 -20.62 16.31
C LEU A 149 -5.73 -19.77 15.12
N ALA A 150 -5.95 -18.48 15.32
CA ALA A 150 -6.39 -17.58 14.25
C ALA A 150 -5.23 -16.68 13.79
N VAL A 151 -4.98 -16.63 12.49
CA VAL A 151 -4.00 -15.79 11.83
C VAL A 151 -4.74 -14.66 11.12
N HIS A 152 -4.56 -13.45 11.62
CA HIS A 152 -5.21 -12.28 11.05
C HIS A 152 -4.52 -11.83 9.74
N CYS A 153 -5.32 -11.69 8.68
CA CYS A 153 -4.88 -11.47 7.31
C CYS A 153 -5.45 -10.18 6.71
N PRO A 154 -5.18 -8.97 7.25
CA PRO A 154 -5.85 -7.71 6.86
C PRO A 154 -5.65 -7.29 5.39
N GLN A 155 -4.86 -8.04 4.63
CA GLN A 155 -4.56 -7.83 3.22
C GLN A 155 -4.36 -9.17 2.50
N GLY A 156 -5.17 -10.18 2.86
CA GLY A 156 -5.12 -11.49 2.24
C GLY A 156 -4.16 -12.50 2.84
N LEU A 157 -4.29 -13.74 2.43
CA LEU A 157 -3.32 -14.78 2.73
C LEU A 157 -2.03 -14.54 1.93
N ASN A 158 -0.88 -14.80 2.55
CA ASN A 158 0.43 -14.82 1.90
C ASN A 158 1.38 -15.80 2.62
N GLU A 159 2.54 -16.05 2.03
CA GLU A 159 3.52 -16.99 2.59
C GLU A 159 4.05 -16.61 3.97
N GLU A 160 4.17 -15.31 4.29
CA GLU A 160 4.66 -14.84 5.59
C GLU A 160 3.64 -15.16 6.69
N ARG A 161 2.37 -14.83 6.47
CA ARG A 161 1.26 -15.16 7.37
C ARG A 161 1.12 -16.68 7.51
N TRP A 162 1.22 -17.41 6.40
CA TRP A 162 1.25 -18.87 6.39
C TRP A 162 2.36 -19.43 7.29
N ARG A 163 3.61 -19.02 7.07
CA ARG A 163 4.76 -19.47 7.88
C ARG A 163 4.62 -19.07 9.34
N ALA A 164 4.15 -17.87 9.64
CA ALA A 164 3.93 -17.40 11.00
C ALA A 164 2.85 -18.23 11.71
N GLY A 165 1.75 -18.54 11.01
CA GLY A 165 0.69 -19.42 11.49
C GLY A 165 1.20 -20.82 11.82
N LEU A 166 1.93 -21.44 10.89
CA LEU A 166 2.51 -22.76 11.11
C LEU A 166 3.53 -22.78 12.23
N ALA A 167 4.46 -21.82 12.27
CA ALA A 167 5.47 -21.74 13.33
C ALA A 167 4.85 -21.50 14.72
N ALA A 168 3.77 -20.71 14.80
CA ALA A 168 3.02 -20.54 16.04
C ALA A 168 2.29 -21.84 16.43
N PHE A 169 1.72 -22.54 15.45
CA PHE A 169 1.07 -23.83 15.69
C PHE A 169 2.06 -24.89 16.20
N GLU A 170 3.26 -24.98 15.62
CA GLU A 170 4.35 -25.86 16.09
C GLU A 170 4.74 -25.56 17.54
N LYS A 171 4.78 -24.29 17.91
CA LYS A 171 5.09 -23.84 19.29
C LYS A 171 3.95 -24.07 20.29
N GLY A 172 2.89 -24.79 19.90
CA GLY A 172 1.75 -25.08 20.78
C GLY A 172 0.80 -23.90 21.00
N VAL A 173 0.87 -22.82 20.20
CA VAL A 173 -0.05 -21.68 20.34
C VAL A 173 -1.44 -22.10 19.89
N ARG A 174 -2.43 -22.01 20.78
CA ARG A 174 -3.85 -22.33 20.54
C ARG A 174 -4.75 -21.27 21.14
N GLY A 175 -5.97 -21.13 20.61
CA GLY A 175 -6.97 -20.21 21.14
C GLY A 175 -6.55 -18.74 21.18
N LYS A 176 -5.63 -18.34 20.30
CA LYS A 176 -5.12 -16.97 20.22
C LYS A 176 -5.28 -16.44 18.80
N VAL A 177 -5.42 -15.12 18.70
CA VAL A 177 -5.21 -14.40 17.45
C VAL A 177 -3.75 -14.01 17.38
N ILE A 178 -3.08 -14.36 16.28
CA ILE A 178 -1.78 -13.81 15.94
C ILE A 178 -1.96 -12.76 14.85
N ASP A 179 -1.46 -11.56 15.13
CA ASP A 179 -1.21 -10.55 14.13
C ASP A 179 0.19 -10.83 13.59
N ALA A 180 0.29 -11.79 12.67
CA ALA A 180 1.55 -12.01 11.98
C ALA A 180 1.99 -10.69 11.33
N PRO A 181 3.26 -10.26 11.47
CA PRO A 181 3.76 -9.09 10.76
C PRO A 181 3.45 -9.31 9.28
N GLY A 182 2.68 -8.38 8.73
CA GLY A 182 1.97 -8.64 7.49
C GLY A 182 1.23 -7.41 7.02
N GLY A 183 1.87 -6.23 7.06
CA GLY A 183 1.55 -5.18 6.10
C GLY A 183 1.86 -5.66 4.67
N PRO A 184 1.60 -4.84 3.63
CA PRO A 184 1.55 -5.30 2.24
C PRO A 184 2.92 -5.76 1.78
N SER A 185 3.22 -7.05 1.92
CA SER A 185 4.56 -7.60 1.69
C SER A 185 5.61 -6.83 2.51
N SER A 186 6.20 -7.44 3.54
CA SER A 186 7.50 -6.98 4.03
C SER A 186 8.59 -7.32 2.98
N LYS A 187 8.40 -6.87 1.74
CA LYS A 187 9.53 -6.58 0.87
C LYS A 187 10.43 -5.66 1.70
N PRO A 188 11.74 -5.96 1.79
CA PRO A 188 12.67 -5.08 2.48
C PRO A 188 12.42 -3.65 2.03
N THR A 189 12.34 -2.70 2.96
CA THR A 189 12.16 -1.29 2.65
C THR A 189 13.46 -0.55 2.88
N VAL A 190 13.67 0.53 2.14
CA VAL A 190 14.75 1.48 2.36
C VAL A 190 14.10 2.82 2.70
N THR A 191 14.53 3.44 3.79
CA THR A 191 14.08 4.78 4.15
C THR A 191 14.76 5.79 3.23
N LEU A 192 13.97 6.50 2.43
CA LEU A 192 14.46 7.59 1.60
C LEU A 192 13.63 8.85 1.80
N PRO A 193 14.27 10.03 1.78
CA PRO A 193 13.55 11.30 1.73
C PRO A 193 12.71 11.36 0.45
N ALA A 194 11.55 11.98 0.52
CA ALA A 194 10.61 12.07 -0.58
C ALA A 194 10.00 13.46 -0.67
N VAL A 195 9.82 13.94 -1.89
CA VAL A 195 9.19 15.23 -2.20
C VAL A 195 7.99 15.02 -3.12
N SER A 196 6.93 15.80 -2.92
CA SER A 196 5.79 15.83 -3.85
C SER A 196 5.86 17.09 -4.71
N LEU A 197 5.99 16.90 -6.02
CA LEU A 197 6.13 18.00 -6.98
C LEU A 197 4.89 18.11 -7.85
N ALA A 198 4.45 19.34 -8.12
CA ALA A 198 3.36 19.57 -9.07
C ALA A 198 3.78 19.12 -10.48
N MET A 199 2.81 18.76 -11.30
CA MET A 199 3.04 18.62 -12.74
C MET A 199 3.22 20.02 -13.34
N PRO A 200 4.07 20.21 -14.37
CA PRO A 200 4.82 19.19 -15.11
C PRO A 200 6.15 18.77 -14.48
N PHE A 201 6.62 19.47 -13.45
CA PHE A 201 7.99 19.35 -12.93
C PHE A 201 8.36 17.94 -12.46
N ALA A 202 7.41 17.20 -11.87
CA ALA A 202 7.63 15.80 -11.51
C ALA A 202 8.02 14.94 -12.72
N ALA A 203 7.34 15.10 -13.85
CA ALA A 203 7.60 14.34 -15.07
C ALA A 203 8.89 14.82 -15.76
N LEU A 204 9.09 16.14 -15.86
CA LEU A 204 10.29 16.72 -16.45
C LEU A 204 11.57 16.25 -15.75
N LEU A 205 11.53 16.14 -14.41
CA LEU A 205 12.62 15.55 -13.61
C LEU A 205 12.82 14.08 -13.93
N LEU A 206 11.76 13.26 -13.83
CA LEU A 206 11.87 11.80 -13.97
C LEU A 206 12.21 11.36 -15.40
N ASN A 207 11.84 12.15 -16.40
CA ASN A 207 12.23 11.96 -17.80
C ASN A 207 13.62 12.52 -18.12
N GLY A 208 14.29 13.18 -17.17
CA GLY A 208 15.66 13.65 -17.31
C GLY A 208 15.84 14.97 -18.08
N PHE A 209 14.76 15.67 -18.41
CA PHE A 209 14.83 16.97 -19.09
C PHE A 209 15.20 18.09 -18.10
N LYS A 210 14.60 18.07 -16.90
CA LYS A 210 14.91 19.03 -15.84
C LYS A 210 16.12 18.52 -15.05
N THR A 211 17.24 19.20 -15.19
CA THR A 211 18.52 18.89 -14.51
C THR A 211 18.87 19.89 -13.41
N LEU A 212 17.98 20.87 -13.19
CA LEU A 212 18.07 21.87 -12.14
C LEU A 212 16.67 22.12 -11.54
N GLU A 213 16.47 21.75 -10.28
CA GLU A 213 15.21 22.03 -9.55
C GLU A 213 15.30 23.39 -8.87
N THR A 214 14.37 24.28 -9.19
CA THR A 214 14.41 25.70 -8.81
C THR A 214 13.31 26.04 -7.81
N ARG A 215 13.64 26.74 -6.72
CA ARG A 215 12.68 27.12 -5.66
C ARG A 215 13.05 28.44 -5.01
N ASN A 216 12.09 29.08 -4.34
CA ASN A 216 12.32 30.30 -3.54
C ASN A 216 12.94 30.02 -2.16
N ASN A 217 13.24 28.75 -1.86
CA ASN A 217 13.88 28.32 -0.62
C ASN A 217 14.84 27.16 -0.87
N GLU A 218 15.71 26.90 0.11
CA GLU A 218 16.75 25.88 0.05
C GLU A 218 16.23 24.47 0.44
N LEU A 219 15.05 24.09 -0.06
CA LEU A 219 14.36 22.84 0.36
C LEU A 219 15.24 21.58 0.28
N PHE A 220 16.14 21.52 -0.71
CA PHE A 220 16.97 20.36 -0.97
C PHE A 220 18.38 20.42 -0.37
N ALA A 221 18.82 21.57 0.16
CA ALA A 221 20.18 21.72 0.69
C ALA A 221 20.52 20.68 1.78
N PRO A 222 19.61 20.31 2.71
CA PRO A 222 19.89 19.27 3.71
C PRO A 222 20.04 17.84 3.14
N TYR A 223 19.78 17.65 1.84
CA TYR A 223 19.76 16.35 1.18
C TYR A 223 20.82 16.23 0.08
N GLU A 224 21.80 17.14 0.03
CA GLU A 224 22.94 17.03 -0.87
C GLU A 224 23.65 15.67 -0.71
N GLY A 225 23.97 15.03 -1.83
CA GLY A 225 24.55 13.70 -1.89
C GLY A 225 23.56 12.55 -1.62
N ARG A 226 22.28 12.85 -1.35
CA ARG A 226 21.25 11.84 -1.09
C ARG A 226 20.36 11.60 -2.29
N ARG A 227 19.79 10.39 -2.32
CA ARG A 227 18.71 10.02 -3.23
C ARG A 227 17.36 10.41 -2.65
N VAL A 228 16.55 11.10 -3.45
CA VAL A 228 15.20 11.56 -3.07
C VAL A 228 14.14 10.93 -3.98
N VAL A 229 13.05 10.47 -3.39
CA VAL A 229 11.87 9.97 -4.11
C VAL A 229 11.04 11.15 -4.64
N VAL A 230 10.64 11.06 -5.91
CA VAL A 230 9.74 12.03 -6.54
C VAL A 230 8.33 11.46 -6.58
N ARG A 231 7.41 12.13 -5.88
CA ARG A 231 5.97 11.89 -5.97
C ARG A 231 5.32 12.87 -6.92
N VAL A 232 4.48 12.35 -7.82
CA VAL A 232 3.66 13.17 -8.71
C VAL A 232 2.53 13.80 -7.89
N GLY A 233 2.55 15.12 -7.80
CA GLY A 233 1.56 15.93 -7.13
C GLY A 233 0.19 15.82 -7.77
N MET A 234 -0.86 16.13 -7.00
CA MET A 234 -2.23 16.12 -7.51
C MET A 234 -2.55 17.36 -8.36
N LYS A 235 -1.81 18.46 -8.15
CA LYS A 235 -2.05 19.74 -8.81
C LYS A 235 -1.13 19.92 -10.01
N ASP A 236 -1.62 20.65 -10.99
CA ASP A 236 -0.81 21.27 -12.02
C ASP A 236 -0.24 22.59 -11.52
N TRP A 237 0.95 22.90 -12.02
CA TRP A 237 1.50 24.22 -12.03
C TRP A 237 0.77 25.01 -13.12
N ASP A 238 -0.05 25.95 -12.67
CA ASP A 238 -0.89 26.77 -13.53
C ASP A 238 -0.13 28.03 -13.89
N ASN A 239 0.69 27.96 -14.94
CA ASN A 239 1.26 29.14 -15.60
C ASN A 239 1.28 28.89 -17.12
N ALA A 240 0.90 29.88 -17.93
CA ALA A 240 0.95 29.76 -19.39
C ALA A 240 2.39 29.61 -19.92
N SER A 241 3.38 30.05 -19.14
CA SER A 241 4.80 30.16 -19.48
C SER A 241 5.53 28.82 -19.63
N TRP A 242 5.17 27.76 -18.89
CA TRP A 242 5.96 26.51 -18.85
C TRP A 242 5.99 25.75 -20.18
N LYS A 243 5.02 25.99 -21.07
CA LYS A 243 4.93 25.34 -22.40
C LYS A 243 6.06 25.72 -23.36
N LEU A 244 6.88 26.72 -23.01
CA LEU A 244 7.90 27.29 -23.90
C LEU A 244 9.27 26.58 -23.81
N TRP A 245 9.57 25.86 -22.73
CA TRP A 245 10.95 25.45 -22.40
C TRP A 245 11.19 23.94 -22.31
N HIS A 246 10.32 23.12 -22.89
CA HIS A 246 10.57 21.69 -23.02
C HIS A 246 10.01 21.13 -24.33
N PRO A 247 10.61 20.04 -24.87
CA PRO A 247 10.08 19.35 -26.04
C PRO A 247 8.66 18.79 -25.81
N ALA A 248 7.93 18.57 -26.90
CA ALA A 248 6.66 17.85 -26.85
C ALA A 248 6.86 16.46 -26.22
N GLY A 249 5.98 16.09 -25.29
CA GLY A 249 6.06 14.83 -24.55
C GLY A 249 7.08 14.78 -23.40
N ALA A 250 7.92 15.81 -23.22
CA ALA A 250 8.90 15.84 -22.11
C ALA A 250 8.24 15.82 -20.71
N ALA A 251 7.02 16.35 -20.61
CA ALA A 251 6.22 16.39 -19.39
C ALA A 251 5.24 15.22 -19.25
N ASP A 252 5.28 14.23 -20.15
CA ASP A 252 4.37 13.09 -20.08
C ASP A 252 4.79 12.10 -18.99
N LEU A 253 3.81 11.59 -18.26
CA LEU A 253 4.06 10.50 -17.33
C LEU A 253 4.27 9.20 -18.12
N ARG A 254 5.20 8.36 -17.66
CA ARG A 254 5.38 7.01 -18.22
C ARG A 254 4.05 6.23 -18.16
N PRO A 255 3.70 5.41 -19.17
CA PRO A 255 2.48 4.62 -19.16
C PRO A 255 2.28 3.83 -17.87
N GLY A 256 1.07 3.91 -17.31
CA GLY A 256 0.70 3.27 -16.05
C GLY A 256 0.92 4.14 -14.79
N PHE A 257 1.75 5.18 -14.85
CA PHE A 257 1.91 6.14 -13.75
C PHE A 257 0.85 7.24 -13.81
N ARG A 258 0.42 7.70 -12.64
CA ARG A 258 -0.58 8.77 -12.52
C ARG A 258 -0.26 9.71 -11.35
N ARG A 259 -0.96 10.85 -11.34
CA ARG A 259 -0.93 11.80 -10.22
C ARG A 259 -1.22 11.09 -8.91
N GLY A 260 -0.40 11.35 -7.92
CA GLY A 260 -0.47 10.78 -6.58
C GLY A 260 0.42 9.56 -6.36
N ASP A 261 1.12 9.09 -7.38
CA ASP A 261 2.08 8.00 -7.25
C ASP A 261 3.47 8.56 -6.89
N ALA A 262 4.18 7.86 -5.99
CA ALA A 262 5.64 7.91 -5.95
C ALA A 262 6.14 7.20 -7.21
N ALA A 263 6.79 7.95 -8.09
CA ALA A 263 6.98 7.55 -9.48
C ALA A 263 8.45 7.24 -9.82
N GLY A 264 9.39 7.69 -8.99
CA GLY A 264 10.80 7.42 -9.21
C GLY A 264 11.69 8.11 -8.19
N VAL A 265 12.98 8.18 -8.52
CA VAL A 265 14.03 8.78 -7.69
C VAL A 265 14.95 9.66 -8.52
N VAL A 266 15.57 10.63 -7.85
CA VAL A 266 16.65 11.47 -8.36
C VAL A 266 17.75 11.56 -7.31
N ASP A 267 18.99 11.80 -7.75
CA ASP A 267 20.10 12.12 -6.86
C ASP A 267 20.22 13.65 -6.74
N VAL A 268 20.31 14.14 -5.50
CA VAL A 268 20.39 15.56 -5.17
C VAL A 268 21.85 15.97 -5.04
N GLY A 269 22.26 16.98 -5.81
CA GLY A 269 23.57 17.62 -5.71
C GLY A 269 23.49 18.98 -5.02
N GLU A 270 24.49 19.81 -5.28
CA GLU A 270 24.63 21.16 -4.70
C GLU A 270 23.35 22.00 -4.90
N THR A 271 22.89 22.62 -3.80
CA THR A 271 21.92 23.71 -3.82
C THR A 271 22.65 25.03 -3.70
N ARG A 272 22.45 25.93 -4.67
CA ARG A 272 23.05 27.26 -4.68
C ARG A 272 22.06 28.33 -5.05
N ARG A 273 22.30 29.56 -4.57
CA ARG A 273 21.57 30.73 -5.05
C ARG A 273 21.91 30.96 -6.52
N LEU A 274 20.89 31.22 -7.34
CA LEU A 274 21.10 31.49 -8.76
C LEU A 274 21.66 32.90 -8.95
N ALA A 275 22.76 33.00 -9.69
CA ALA A 275 23.35 34.27 -10.10
C ALA A 275 22.66 34.85 -11.34
N SER A 276 22.18 33.97 -12.23
CA SER A 276 21.43 34.30 -13.44
C SER A 276 20.28 33.31 -13.59
N PHE A 277 19.11 33.82 -13.93
CA PHE A 277 17.92 33.02 -14.20
C PHE A 277 17.87 32.56 -15.67
N ASP A 278 18.48 33.32 -16.59
CA ASP A 278 18.55 32.98 -18.01
C ASP A 278 19.33 31.68 -18.27
N ASP A 279 20.44 31.49 -17.55
CA ASP A 279 21.25 30.26 -17.66
C ASP A 279 20.57 29.06 -16.97
N ALA A 280 19.73 29.33 -15.98
CA ALA A 280 19.03 28.32 -15.20
C ALA A 280 17.77 27.82 -15.91
N ALA A 281 17.04 28.71 -16.60
CA ALA A 281 15.76 28.44 -17.26
C ALA A 281 15.77 27.20 -18.18
N PRO A 282 16.74 27.01 -19.09
CA PRO A 282 16.78 25.83 -19.95
C PRO A 282 16.91 24.52 -19.16
N ARG A 283 17.75 24.51 -18.12
CA ARG A 283 17.97 23.34 -17.27
C ARG A 283 16.82 23.10 -16.30
N ALA A 284 16.10 24.17 -15.95
CA ALA A 284 14.94 24.14 -15.09
C ALA A 284 13.65 23.81 -15.85
N CYS A 285 13.66 23.84 -17.17
CA CYS A 285 12.45 23.73 -18.01
C CYS A 285 11.35 24.69 -17.53
N ALA A 286 11.73 25.93 -17.23
CA ALA A 286 10.86 26.99 -16.73
C ALA A 286 11.25 28.32 -17.38
N CYS A 287 10.32 29.27 -17.43
CA CYS A 287 10.66 30.63 -17.84
C CYS A 287 11.53 31.32 -16.79
N VAL A 288 12.25 32.35 -17.22
CA VAL A 288 13.19 33.12 -16.41
C VAL A 288 12.49 33.72 -15.17
N GLU A 289 11.27 34.24 -15.33
CA GLU A 289 10.46 34.83 -14.27
C GLU A 289 9.97 33.81 -13.24
N ASP A 290 9.85 32.55 -13.65
CA ASP A 290 9.44 31.43 -12.78
C ASP A 290 10.64 30.69 -12.18
N CYS A 291 11.87 31.04 -12.56
CA CYS A 291 13.06 30.47 -11.98
C CYS A 291 13.19 30.97 -10.54
N GLY A 292 12.92 30.09 -9.58
CA GLY A 292 13.05 30.40 -8.16
C GLY A 292 14.48 30.80 -7.77
N THR A 293 14.62 31.50 -6.64
CA THR A 293 15.90 32.09 -6.16
C THR A 293 17.06 31.09 -6.02
N PHE A 294 16.77 29.83 -5.73
CA PHE A 294 17.75 28.76 -5.52
C PHE A 294 17.59 27.67 -6.56
N GLY A 295 18.71 27.16 -7.06
CA GLY A 295 18.77 26.01 -7.95
C GLY A 295 19.50 24.85 -7.30
N THR A 296 18.91 23.66 -7.41
CA THR A 296 19.50 22.41 -6.93
C THR A 296 19.81 21.52 -8.12
N VAL A 297 21.07 21.09 -8.23
CA VAL A 297 21.46 20.12 -9.27
C VAL A 297 20.79 18.79 -8.99
N VAL A 298 20.15 18.23 -10.00
CA VAL A 298 19.47 16.92 -9.94
C VAL A 298 19.98 16.04 -11.07
N SER A 299 20.25 14.79 -10.73
CA SER A 299 20.87 13.84 -11.65
C SER A 299 20.32 12.42 -11.44
N ASN A 300 20.73 11.48 -12.30
CA ASN A 300 20.37 10.05 -12.19
C ASN A 300 18.87 9.79 -12.01
N ALA A 301 18.03 10.55 -12.73
CA ALA A 301 16.59 10.38 -12.70
C ALA A 301 16.20 8.98 -13.17
N ARG A 302 15.40 8.27 -12.36
CA ARG A 302 14.93 6.92 -12.66
C ARG A 302 13.48 6.77 -12.28
N TRP A 303 12.67 6.37 -13.24
CA TRP A 303 11.33 5.85 -12.98
C TRP A 303 11.40 4.56 -12.19
N PHE A 304 10.49 4.39 -11.25
CA PHE A 304 10.25 3.09 -10.64
C PHE A 304 9.78 2.07 -11.67
N PRO A 305 9.99 0.77 -11.42
CA PRO A 305 9.53 -0.29 -12.33
C PRO A 305 8.01 -0.42 -12.38
N ARG A 306 7.30 0.12 -11.39
CA ARG A 306 5.84 0.11 -11.29
C ARG A 306 5.32 1.30 -10.47
N PRO A 307 4.04 1.68 -10.63
CA PRO A 307 3.41 2.70 -9.80
C PRO A 307 3.37 2.31 -8.32
N TRP A 308 3.61 3.28 -7.43
CA TRP A 308 3.46 3.10 -6.00
C TRP A 308 2.64 4.24 -5.41
N ARG A 309 1.42 3.94 -4.94
CA ARG A 309 0.50 4.96 -4.44
C ARG A 309 0.94 5.46 -3.07
N VAL A 310 1.14 6.77 -2.93
CA VAL A 310 1.52 7.40 -1.67
C VAL A 310 0.61 8.59 -1.37
N ARG A 311 0.18 8.73 -0.11
CA ARG A 311 -0.61 9.90 0.32
C ARG A 311 0.22 11.19 0.15
N GLY A 312 -0.43 12.30 -0.19
CA GLY A 312 0.26 13.59 -0.30
C GLY A 312 0.77 14.08 1.05
N PHE A 313 1.89 14.79 1.03
CA PHE A 313 2.55 15.38 2.19
C PHE A 313 3.20 16.73 1.81
N PRO A 314 3.35 17.66 2.78
CA PRO A 314 4.08 18.90 2.57
C PRO A 314 5.59 18.68 2.70
N GLY A 315 6.38 19.52 2.04
CA GLY A 315 7.84 19.52 2.16
C GLY A 315 8.49 18.19 1.74
N VAL A 316 9.55 17.82 2.47
CA VAL A 316 10.24 16.54 2.32
C VAL A 316 9.93 15.67 3.54
N VAL A 317 9.55 14.42 3.31
CA VAL A 317 9.30 13.43 4.37
C VAL A 317 10.04 12.14 4.07
N ASP A 318 10.46 11.42 5.10
CA ASP A 318 11.02 10.09 4.92
C ASP A 318 9.90 9.08 4.64
N LEU A 319 10.07 8.29 3.58
CA LEU A 319 9.18 7.20 3.21
C LEU A 319 9.91 5.86 3.35
N ALA A 320 9.19 4.85 3.85
CA ALA A 320 9.62 3.46 3.77
C ALA A 320 9.38 2.95 2.35
N VAL A 321 10.40 3.07 1.49
CA VAL A 321 10.33 2.72 0.06
C VAL A 321 10.53 1.22 -0.11
N PRO A 322 9.63 0.49 -0.80
CA PRO A 322 9.87 -0.90 -1.15
C PRO A 322 11.19 -1.06 -1.93
N ALA A 323 12.10 -1.91 -1.46
CA ALA A 323 13.46 -2.05 -2.02
C ALA A 323 13.44 -2.54 -3.47
N ASP A 324 12.39 -3.25 -3.88
CA ASP A 324 12.19 -3.66 -5.28
C ASP A 324 12.01 -2.47 -6.23
N LEU A 325 11.64 -1.29 -5.72
CA LEU A 325 11.49 -0.09 -6.54
C LEU A 325 12.81 0.64 -6.80
N VAL A 326 13.80 0.50 -5.91
CA VAL A 326 15.06 1.26 -5.95
C VAL A 326 16.26 0.49 -6.52
N GLY A 327 16.15 -0.82 -6.70
CA GLY A 327 17.18 -1.66 -7.31
C GLY A 327 18.37 -1.98 -6.38
N GLY A 328 19.03 -3.12 -6.63
CA GLY A 328 19.91 -3.86 -5.72
C GLY A 328 21.22 -3.21 -5.20
N ALA A 329 21.45 -1.92 -5.43
CA ALA A 329 22.58 -1.20 -4.82
C ALA A 329 22.16 -0.31 -3.62
N ALA A 330 20.90 0.15 -3.58
CA ALA A 330 20.42 1.04 -2.52
C ALA A 330 20.19 0.32 -1.17
N ALA A 331 19.91 -0.99 -1.19
CA ALA A 331 19.74 -1.80 0.01
C ALA A 331 21.05 -2.00 0.80
N ALA A 332 22.21 -1.93 0.13
CA ALA A 332 23.52 -2.10 0.76
C ALA A 332 24.01 -0.82 1.46
N ALA A 333 23.77 0.36 0.88
CA ALA A 333 24.17 1.64 1.47
C ALA A 333 23.34 2.02 2.71
N ALA A 334 22.09 1.56 2.80
CA ALA A 334 21.19 1.88 3.91
C ALA A 334 21.56 1.19 5.26
N ARG A 335 22.44 0.19 5.23
CA ARG A 335 22.99 -0.42 6.47
C ARG A 335 24.08 0.44 7.12
N ALA A 336 24.64 1.42 6.41
CA ALA A 336 25.80 2.18 6.87
C ALA A 336 25.46 3.54 7.51
N ALA A 337 24.24 4.06 7.34
CA ALA A 337 23.83 5.32 7.93
C ALA A 337 22.66 5.08 8.91
N GLY A 338 22.99 4.95 10.19
CA GLY A 338 22.00 5.05 11.26
C GLY A 338 21.29 6.41 11.22
N PRO A 339 20.07 6.51 11.78
CA PRO A 339 19.31 7.76 11.74
C PRO A 339 20.05 8.86 12.52
N PRO A 340 20.15 10.10 12.00
CA PRO A 340 20.51 11.22 12.84
C PRO A 340 19.35 11.52 13.80
N ALA A 341 19.68 11.80 15.06
CA ALA A 341 18.73 12.22 16.06
C ALA A 341 18.05 13.54 15.63
N ILE A 342 16.73 13.58 15.78
CA ILE A 342 15.94 14.80 15.53
C ILE A 342 15.66 15.43 16.89
N ASP A 343 16.28 16.58 17.16
CA ASP A 343 15.91 17.42 18.30
C ASP A 343 14.57 18.10 18.01
N ALA A 344 13.61 17.89 18.93
CA ALA A 344 12.29 18.47 18.87
C ALA A 344 12.33 19.92 19.38
N ALA A 345 12.56 20.88 18.48
CA ALA A 345 12.31 22.29 18.77
C ALA A 345 11.81 23.04 17.54
N ALA A 346 10.82 23.91 17.78
CA ALA A 346 10.16 24.87 16.87
C ALA A 346 8.99 24.35 16.00
N ALA A 347 7.84 24.13 16.65
CA ALA A 347 6.54 24.29 16.01
C ALA A 347 6.17 25.80 15.97
N PRO A 348 5.78 26.39 14.82
CA PRO A 348 5.28 27.77 14.80
C PRO A 348 3.81 27.82 15.25
N ALA A 349 3.52 28.87 16.03
CA ALA A 349 2.26 29.10 16.72
C ALA A 349 1.02 29.19 15.79
N LYS A 350 -0.10 28.63 16.28
CA LYS A 350 -1.43 28.72 15.67
C LYS A 350 -1.88 30.18 15.56
N LYS A 351 -2.14 30.68 14.34
CA LYS A 351 -2.91 31.92 14.14
C LYS A 351 -4.40 31.63 14.36
N THR A 352 -4.94 32.14 15.46
CA THR A 352 -6.38 32.23 15.74
C THR A 352 -7.03 33.24 14.81
N GLY A 353 -8.14 32.84 14.18
CA GLY A 353 -8.89 33.67 13.24
C GLY A 353 -9.59 34.85 13.91
N ASN A 354 -9.85 35.90 13.13
CA ASN A 354 -10.76 36.96 13.55
C ASN A 354 -11.86 37.12 12.49
N ARG A 355 -13.07 36.75 12.90
CA ARG A 355 -14.31 36.78 12.13
C ARG A 355 -15.27 37.68 12.89
N ARG A 356 -15.33 38.97 12.52
CA ARG A 356 -16.28 40.03 12.93
C ARG A 356 -15.68 41.32 12.33
N GLN A 357 -16.32 42.17 11.54
CA GLN A 357 -17.71 42.59 11.51
C GLN A 357 -18.07 43.03 10.07
N ARG A 358 -19.32 42.78 9.66
CA ARG A 358 -19.97 43.45 8.53
C ARG A 358 -21.28 44.03 9.07
N ARG A 359 -21.51 45.31 8.73
CA ARG A 359 -22.78 46.09 8.70
C ARG A 359 -23.24 46.85 9.95
N THR A 360 -23.23 48.17 9.80
CA THR A 360 -24.33 49.16 9.98
C THR A 360 -23.76 50.53 9.55
N ARG A 361 -24.01 51.05 8.33
CA ARG A 361 -25.14 51.81 7.76
C ARG A 361 -25.44 53.17 8.44
N LEU A 362 -25.24 54.24 7.64
CA LEU A 362 -25.99 55.50 7.51
C LEU A 362 -25.75 56.71 8.44
N GLN A 363 -25.76 57.87 7.77
CA GLN A 363 -25.93 59.27 8.23
C GLN A 363 -24.71 59.88 8.96
N SER A 364 -24.27 61.12 8.73
CA SER A 364 -24.82 62.34 8.11
C SER A 364 -23.64 63.30 7.86
N GLY A 365 -23.73 64.21 6.87
CA GLY A 365 -22.64 65.13 6.49
C GLY A 365 -22.38 66.29 7.46
N PRO A 366 -21.57 67.27 7.04
CA PRO A 366 -21.90 68.66 7.34
C PRO A 366 -21.84 69.55 6.09
N GLY A 367 -22.82 70.44 6.00
CA GLY A 367 -22.76 71.61 5.14
C GLY A 367 -21.97 72.74 5.81
N ALA A 368 -21.24 73.46 4.96
CA ALA A 368 -20.93 74.90 4.97
C ALA A 368 -20.50 75.59 6.27
N ALA A 369 -19.31 76.23 6.24
CA ALA A 369 -19.19 77.70 6.34
C ALA A 369 -17.73 78.16 6.14
N ALA A 370 -17.63 79.34 5.50
CA ALA A 370 -16.49 80.21 5.23
C ALA A 370 -15.57 79.85 4.06
#